data_AF-A0A0Q4BAG9-F1
#
_entry.id   AF-A0A0Q4BAG9-F1
#
_cell.length_a   1.000
_cell.length_b   1.000
_cell.length_c   1.000
_cell.angle_alpha   90.00
_cell.angle_beta   90.00
_cell.angle_gamma   90.00
#
_symmetry.space_group_name_H-M   'P 1'
#
loop_
_entity.id
_entity.type
_entity.pdbx_description
1 polymer ?
#
loop_
_entity_poly.entity_id
_entity_poly.type
_entity_poly.pdbx_seq_one_letter_code
_entity_poly.pdbx_strand_id
1 'polypeptide(L)'
;MNKRAVLDLPIRIVVVMAVLAASLPLVGSALEHNEEMTSAAALENQVGRITNAAAAVYFSGEGSCRTVDLDIPAGCSISVGGSGGEAYSVRGIMGSKAVYTHYMDRPSVGFSDSAVLSGKCTVLLKCSDGGNGYPVIDVIV
;
A
#
# COMPACT_ATOMS: atom_id res chain seq x y z
N MET A 1 8.22 11.67 64.52
CA MET A 1 7.63 11.54 63.16
C MET A 1 8.55 12.22 62.15
N ASN A 2 9.23 11.43 61.31
CA ASN A 2 10.25 11.90 60.37
C ASN A 2 9.61 12.65 59.18
N LYS A 3 9.55 13.98 59.26
CA LYS A 3 9.00 14.87 58.22
C LYS A 3 9.69 14.73 56.85
N ARG A 4 10.90 14.16 56.80
CA ARG A 4 11.64 13.88 55.56
C ARG A 4 11.03 12.75 54.72
N ALA A 5 10.39 11.75 55.32
CA ALA A 5 9.81 10.63 54.60
C ALA A 5 8.53 11.00 53.83
N VAL A 6 7.78 12.01 54.32
CA VAL A 6 6.51 12.47 53.71
C VAL A 6 6.74 13.40 52.52
N LEU A 7 7.88 14.12 52.49
CA LEU A 7 8.26 14.99 51.37
C LEU A 7 8.98 14.23 50.23
N ASP A 8 9.63 13.11 50.52
CA ASP A 8 10.39 12.33 49.52
C ASP A 8 9.48 11.55 48.55
N LEU A 9 8.31 11.12 49.03
CA LEU A 9 7.34 10.36 48.24
C LEU A 9 6.71 11.16 47.08
N PRO A 10 6.18 12.39 47.29
CA PRO A 10 5.64 13.21 46.19
C PRO A 10 6.73 13.66 45.20
N ILE A 11 7.96 13.93 45.66
CA ILE A 11 9.07 14.30 44.76
C ILE A 11 9.42 13.13 43.84
N ARG A 12 9.50 11.89 44.36
CA ARG A 12 9.74 10.71 43.52
C ARG A 12 8.67 10.50 42.46
N ILE A 13 7.40 10.72 42.80
CA ILE A 13 6.28 10.62 41.84
C ILE A 13 6.43 11.66 40.74
N VAL A 14 6.77 12.91 41.08
CA VAL A 14 7.00 13.99 40.10
C VAL A 14 8.16 13.65 39.17
N VAL A 15 9.26 13.12 39.70
CA VAL A 15 10.41 12.72 38.88
C VAL A 15 10.03 11.58 37.93
N VAL A 16 9.30 10.56 38.40
CA VAL A 16 8.85 9.45 37.53
C VAL A 16 7.88 9.96 36.45
N MET A 17 6.92 10.83 36.79
CA MET A 17 6.02 11.45 35.82
C MET A 17 6.77 12.31 34.79
N ALA A 18 7.79 13.06 35.22
CA ALA A 18 8.61 13.85 34.31
C ALA A 18 9.42 12.97 33.35
N VAL A 19 9.97 11.85 33.82
CA VAL A 19 10.67 10.86 32.99
C VAL A 19 9.70 10.20 32.00
N LEU A 20 8.50 9.83 32.44
CA LEU A 20 7.45 9.30 31.56
C LEU A 20 7.01 10.33 30.51
N ALA A 21 6.81 11.59 30.90
CA ALA A 21 6.45 12.65 29.97
C ALA A 21 7.55 12.91 28.94
N ALA A 22 8.82 12.82 29.32
CA ALA A 22 9.95 12.97 28.42
C ALA A 22 10.11 11.80 27.44
N SER A 23 9.60 10.60 27.77
CA SER A 23 9.68 9.43 26.89
C SER A 23 8.49 9.32 25.91
N LEU A 24 7.35 9.97 26.18
CA LEU A 24 6.18 9.94 25.29
C LEU A 24 6.47 10.41 23.85
N PRO A 25 7.23 11.50 23.58
CA PRO A 25 7.51 11.93 22.22
C PRO A 25 8.32 10.89 21.42
N LEU A 26 9.26 10.22 22.07
CA LEU A 26 10.10 9.18 21.44
C LEU A 26 9.25 7.97 21.03
N VAL A 27 8.32 7.56 21.89
CA VAL A 27 7.38 6.47 21.60
C VAL A 27 6.42 6.87 20.49
N GLY A 28 5.92 8.11 20.49
CA GLY A 28 5.06 8.65 19.43
C GLY A 28 5.73 8.59 18.05
N SER A 29 6.95 9.13 17.94
CA SER A 29 7.70 9.10 16.68
C SER A 29 8.01 7.68 16.19
N ALA A 30 8.28 6.76 17.12
CA ALA A 30 8.54 5.36 16.77
C ALA A 30 7.27 4.65 16.27
N LEU A 31 6.10 4.98 16.82
CA LEU A 31 4.81 4.45 16.38
C LEU A 31 4.44 4.97 14.98
N GLU A 32 4.55 6.28 14.75
CA GLU A 32 4.26 6.89 13.44
C GLU A 32 5.12 6.27 12.32
N HIS A 33 6.42 6.10 12.59
CA HIS A 33 7.33 5.49 11.63
C HIS A 33 6.98 4.01 11.35
N ASN A 34 6.53 3.29 12.38
CA ASN A 34 6.13 1.90 12.24
C ASN A 34 4.81 1.76 11.47
N GLU A 35 3.85 2.67 11.68
CA GLU A 35 2.62 2.75 10.89
C GLU A 35 2.91 3.04 9.42
N GLU A 36 3.82 3.99 9.13
CA GLU A 36 4.24 4.32 7.77
C GLU A 36 4.88 3.10 7.09
N MET A 37 5.85 2.44 7.75
CA MET A 37 6.48 1.22 7.20
C MET A 37 5.47 0.09 6.97
N THR A 38 4.55 -0.11 7.92
CA THR A 38 3.53 -1.17 7.81
C THR A 38 2.57 -0.89 6.66
N SER A 39 2.13 0.36 6.49
CA SER A 39 1.25 0.76 5.40
C SER A 39 1.93 0.64 4.03
N ALA A 40 3.23 0.97 3.93
CA ALA A 40 4.01 0.79 2.71
C ALA A 40 4.17 -0.70 2.33
N ALA A 41 4.49 -1.56 3.30
CA ALA A 41 4.58 -3.00 3.07
C ALA A 41 3.23 -3.65 2.72
N ALA A 42 2.14 -3.17 3.33
CA ALA A 42 0.79 -3.59 2.98
C ALA A 42 0.43 -3.18 1.54
N LEU A 43 0.76 -1.94 1.15
CA LEU A 43 0.54 -1.42 -0.19
C LEU A 43 1.35 -2.18 -1.25
N GLU A 44 2.62 -2.46 -0.98
CA GLU A 44 3.47 -3.30 -1.84
C GLU A 44 2.85 -4.68 -2.08
N ASN A 45 2.34 -5.33 -1.02
CA ASN A 45 1.63 -6.60 -1.15
C ASN A 45 0.38 -6.47 -2.04
N GLN A 46 -0.41 -5.40 -1.91
CA GLN A 46 -1.58 -5.20 -2.78
C GLN A 46 -1.19 -4.99 -4.25
N VAL A 47 -0.15 -4.19 -4.51
CA VAL A 47 0.40 -4.01 -5.86
C VAL A 47 0.86 -5.34 -6.44
N GLY A 48 1.62 -6.12 -5.66
CA GLY A 48 2.08 -7.46 -6.05
C GLY A 48 0.94 -8.45 -6.33
N ARG A 49 -0.21 -8.31 -5.65
CA ARG A 49 -1.38 -9.14 -5.92
C ARG A 49 -2.03 -8.82 -7.26
N ILE A 50 -2.13 -7.54 -7.62
CA ILE A 50 -2.65 -7.12 -8.94
C ILE A 50 -1.71 -7.58 -10.04
N THR A 51 -0.40 -7.37 -9.90
CA THR A 51 0.57 -7.71 -10.95
C THR A 51 0.64 -9.22 -11.18
N ASN A 52 0.66 -10.01 -10.10
CA ASN A 52 0.61 -11.47 -10.21
C ASN A 52 -0.70 -11.97 -10.82
N ALA A 53 -1.84 -11.36 -10.46
CA ALA A 53 -3.12 -11.73 -11.04
C ALA A 53 -3.22 -11.34 -12.53
N ALA A 54 -2.69 -10.18 -12.91
CA ALA A 54 -2.59 -9.74 -14.30
C ALA A 54 -1.70 -10.69 -15.13
N ALA A 55 -0.54 -11.07 -14.60
CA ALA A 55 0.34 -12.05 -15.23
C ALA A 55 -0.34 -13.42 -15.37
N ALA A 56 -1.03 -13.89 -14.32
CA ALA A 56 -1.75 -15.15 -14.36
C ALA A 56 -2.89 -15.14 -15.41
N VAL A 57 -3.64 -14.06 -15.50
CA VAL A 57 -4.71 -13.87 -16.49
C VAL A 57 -4.14 -13.83 -17.91
N TYR A 58 -3.01 -13.12 -18.11
CA TYR A 58 -2.29 -13.12 -19.38
C TYR A 58 -1.85 -14.53 -19.81
N PHE A 59 -1.17 -15.28 -18.92
CA PHE A 59 -0.68 -16.62 -19.24
C PHE A 59 -1.81 -17.65 -19.45
N SER A 60 -3.02 -17.36 -18.94
CA SER A 60 -4.19 -18.18 -19.17
C SER A 60 -4.83 -17.97 -20.56
N GLY A 61 -4.44 -16.91 -21.27
CA GLY A 61 -4.93 -16.58 -22.60
C GLY A 61 -6.13 -15.62 -22.62
N GLU A 62 -6.48 -15.19 -23.84
CA GLU A 62 -7.59 -14.27 -24.10
C GLU A 62 -8.93 -14.81 -23.58
N GLY A 63 -9.76 -13.93 -23.03
CA GLY A 63 -11.04 -14.28 -22.43
C GLY A 63 -10.94 -14.78 -20.98
N SER A 64 -9.73 -15.07 -20.49
CA SER A 64 -9.51 -15.39 -19.08
C SER A 64 -9.79 -14.18 -18.19
N CYS A 65 -10.34 -14.44 -17.00
CA CYS A 65 -10.61 -13.41 -16.02
C CYS A 65 -10.30 -13.89 -14.60
N ARG A 66 -9.90 -12.96 -13.73
CA ARG A 66 -9.61 -13.22 -12.33
C ARG A 66 -10.01 -12.05 -11.46
N THR A 67 -10.73 -12.36 -10.39
CA THR A 67 -11.11 -11.37 -9.37
C THR A 67 -10.02 -11.27 -8.30
N VAL A 68 -9.73 -10.04 -7.86
CA VAL A 68 -8.77 -9.74 -6.79
C VAL A 68 -9.42 -8.79 -5.80
N ASP A 69 -9.56 -9.23 -4.55
CA ASP A 69 -9.98 -8.38 -3.44
C ASP A 69 -8.78 -7.64 -2.88
N LEU A 70 -8.81 -6.31 -2.92
CA LEU A 70 -7.74 -5.44 -2.45
C LEU A 70 -8.17 -4.74 -1.16
N ASP A 71 -7.23 -4.64 -0.23
CA ASP A 71 -7.38 -3.87 1.00
C ASP A 71 -6.27 -2.82 1.05
N ILE A 72 -6.56 -1.63 0.52
CA ILE A 72 -5.59 -0.55 0.38
C ILE A 72 -5.66 0.31 1.65
N PRO A 73 -4.54 0.50 2.38
CA PRO A 73 -4.50 1.32 3.58
C PRO A 73 -5.02 2.74 3.35
N ALA A 74 -5.58 3.35 4.41
CA ALA A 74 -6.05 4.73 4.34
C ALA A 74 -4.90 5.69 4.03
N GLY A 75 -5.14 6.67 3.15
CA GLY A 75 -4.09 7.58 2.66
C GLY A 75 -3.21 7.00 1.55
N CYS A 76 -3.45 5.77 1.13
CA CYS A 76 -2.80 5.13 -0.02
C CYS A 76 -3.78 4.92 -1.18
N SER A 77 -3.23 4.84 -2.39
CA SER A 77 -3.96 4.45 -3.60
C SER A 77 -3.08 3.61 -4.52
N ILE A 78 -3.70 2.84 -5.41
CA ILE A 78 -3.00 2.09 -6.44
C ILE A 78 -3.43 2.62 -7.80
N SER A 79 -2.50 3.09 -8.60
CA SER A 79 -2.73 3.46 -10.00
C SER A 79 -2.28 2.30 -10.89
N VAL A 80 -3.21 1.75 -11.67
CA VAL A 80 -2.97 0.69 -12.64
C VAL A 80 -3.02 1.32 -14.03
N GLY A 81 -2.03 1.01 -14.88
CA GLY A 81 -1.97 1.51 -16.24
C GLY A 81 -1.69 3.02 -16.33
N GLY A 82 -1.97 3.58 -17.50
CA GLY A 82 -1.67 4.97 -17.84
C GLY A 82 -1.37 5.13 -19.33
N SER A 83 -0.91 6.31 -19.73
CA SER A 83 -0.53 6.58 -21.11
C SER A 83 0.94 6.24 -21.39
N GLY A 84 1.22 5.66 -22.56
CA GLY A 84 2.58 5.37 -23.00
C GLY A 84 3.26 4.29 -22.15
N GLY A 85 4.44 4.59 -21.59
CA GLY A 85 5.17 3.65 -20.73
C GLY A 85 4.45 3.28 -19.43
N GLU A 86 3.53 4.14 -18.97
CA GLU A 86 2.74 3.87 -17.76
C GLU A 86 1.67 2.79 -17.97
N ALA A 87 1.30 2.50 -19.23
CA ALA A 87 0.37 1.43 -19.56
C ALA A 87 0.85 0.06 -19.07
N TYR A 88 2.15 -0.11 -18.82
CA TYR A 88 2.75 -1.35 -18.35
C TYR A 88 3.06 -1.31 -16.85
N SER A 89 2.48 -0.38 -16.09
CA SER A 89 2.86 -0.15 -14.69
C SER A 89 1.69 -0.28 -13.72
N VAL A 90 1.99 -0.78 -12.52
CA VAL A 90 1.13 -0.71 -11.35
C VAL A 90 1.88 0.04 -10.25
N ARG A 91 1.32 1.15 -9.79
CA ARG A 91 1.97 2.10 -8.88
C ARG A 91 1.24 2.17 -7.56
N GLY A 92 1.96 1.95 -6.46
CA GLY A 92 1.50 2.25 -5.11
C GLY A 92 1.83 3.71 -4.77
N ILE A 93 0.80 4.49 -4.46
CA ILE A 93 0.90 5.91 -4.11
C ILE A 93 0.53 6.06 -2.63
N MET A 94 1.35 6.78 -1.88
CA MET A 94 1.08 7.15 -0.49
C MET A 94 1.03 8.67 -0.40
N GLY A 95 -0.14 9.22 -0.04
CA GLY A 95 -0.43 10.65 -0.16
C GLY A 95 -0.29 11.14 -1.61
N SER A 96 0.75 11.94 -1.88
CA SER A 96 1.04 12.48 -3.22
C SER A 96 2.28 11.85 -3.89
N LYS A 97 2.88 10.82 -3.29
CA LYS A 97 4.15 10.24 -3.76
C LYS A 97 3.96 8.80 -4.18
N ALA A 98 4.42 8.46 -5.39
CA ALA A 98 4.58 7.07 -5.80
C ALA A 98 5.71 6.44 -4.96
N VAL A 99 5.35 5.54 -4.05
CA VAL A 99 6.27 4.82 -3.17
C VAL A 99 6.70 3.49 -3.78
N TYR A 100 5.86 2.91 -4.63
CA TYR A 100 6.13 1.65 -5.31
C TYR A 100 5.71 1.72 -6.76
N THR A 101 6.49 1.12 -7.66
CA THR A 101 6.13 0.97 -9.07
C THR A 101 6.61 -0.40 -9.52
N HIS A 102 5.69 -1.21 -9.99
CA HIS A 102 5.99 -2.48 -10.60
C HIS A 102 5.64 -2.40 -12.08
N TYR A 103 6.60 -2.73 -12.93
CA TYR A 103 6.37 -2.82 -14.36
C TYR A 103 6.02 -4.27 -14.72
N MET A 104 5.16 -4.41 -15.71
CA MET A 104 4.82 -5.68 -16.33
C MET A 104 5.83 -5.94 -17.44
N ASP A 105 7.06 -6.32 -17.07
CA ASP A 105 8.13 -6.67 -18.03
C ASP A 105 8.19 -8.18 -18.30
N ARG A 106 7.62 -9.01 -17.41
CA ARG A 106 7.52 -10.47 -17.56
C ARG A 106 6.21 -11.00 -16.96
N PRO A 107 5.13 -11.15 -17.76
CA PRO A 107 5.03 -10.89 -19.19
C PRO A 107 4.99 -9.39 -19.52
N SER A 108 5.49 -9.03 -20.71
CA SER A 108 5.37 -7.66 -21.23
C SER A 108 3.94 -7.42 -21.71
N VAL A 109 3.06 -7.00 -20.80
CA VAL A 109 1.63 -6.78 -21.07
C VAL A 109 1.18 -5.43 -20.51
N GLY A 110 0.45 -4.68 -21.33
CA GLY A 110 -0.14 -3.40 -20.94
C GLY A 110 -1.55 -3.56 -20.39
N PHE A 111 -1.96 -2.60 -19.57
CA PHE A 111 -3.33 -2.37 -19.19
C PHE A 111 -4.01 -1.51 -20.26
N SER A 112 -5.25 -1.84 -20.60
CA SER A 112 -6.03 -1.10 -21.61
C SER A 112 -6.39 0.31 -21.15
N ASP A 113 -6.79 0.42 -19.88
CA ASP A 113 -7.22 1.66 -19.25
C ASP A 113 -6.38 1.99 -18.02
N SER A 114 -6.44 3.26 -17.61
CA SER A 114 -5.92 3.70 -16.32
C SER A 114 -6.98 3.63 -15.25
N ALA A 115 -6.72 2.94 -14.15
CA ALA A 115 -7.60 2.88 -12.98
C ALA A 115 -6.87 3.36 -11.73
N VAL A 116 -7.58 4.07 -10.85
CA VAL A 116 -7.07 4.44 -9.52
C VAL A 116 -7.96 3.78 -8.47
N LEU A 117 -7.35 2.95 -7.64
CA LEU A 117 -7.99 2.13 -6.63
C LEU A 117 -7.64 2.68 -5.25
N SER A 118 -8.62 2.71 -4.34
CA SER A 118 -8.42 3.19 -2.97
C SER A 118 -9.36 2.47 -2.00
N GLY A 119 -8.91 2.29 -0.76
CA GLY A 119 -9.67 1.56 0.25
C GLY A 119 -9.88 0.09 -0.09
N LYS A 120 -10.91 -0.51 0.51
CA LYS A 120 -11.31 -1.89 0.24
C LYS A 120 -12.12 -1.96 -1.05
N CYS A 121 -11.58 -2.61 -2.07
CA CYS A 121 -12.23 -2.74 -3.38
C CYS A 121 -11.97 -4.12 -3.97
N THR A 122 -12.84 -4.56 -4.86
CA THR A 122 -12.70 -5.83 -5.58
C THR A 122 -12.59 -5.50 -7.06
N VAL A 123 -11.52 -5.95 -7.70
CA VAL A 123 -11.29 -5.70 -9.13
C VAL A 123 -11.33 -7.00 -9.91
N LEU A 124 -11.93 -6.96 -11.10
CA LEU A 124 -11.90 -8.02 -12.08
C LEU A 124 -10.86 -7.69 -13.14
N LEU A 125 -9.84 -8.54 -13.23
CA LEU A 125 -8.84 -8.48 -14.30
C LEU A 125 -9.27 -9.41 -15.42
N LYS A 126 -9.25 -8.93 -16.67
CA LYS A 126 -9.62 -9.72 -17.84
C LYS A 126 -8.56 -9.59 -18.93
N CYS A 127 -8.17 -10.70 -19.53
CA CYS A 127 -7.35 -10.72 -20.74
C CYS A 127 -8.25 -10.48 -21.94
N SER A 128 -8.03 -9.40 -22.67
CA SER A 128 -8.79 -9.03 -23.86
C SER A 128 -7.87 -8.80 -25.04
N ASP A 129 -8.41 -8.89 -26.27
CA ASP A 129 -7.67 -8.53 -27.47
C ASP A 129 -7.41 -7.01 -27.49
N GLY A 130 -6.14 -6.62 -27.57
CA GLY A 130 -5.71 -5.22 -27.70
C GLY A 130 -5.86 -4.65 -29.10
N GLY A 131 -6.35 -5.42 -30.08
CA GLY A 131 -6.61 -4.99 -31.46
C GLY A 131 -5.37 -4.89 -32.35
N ASN A 132 -4.18 -4.92 -31.76
CA ASN A 132 -2.88 -4.91 -32.46
C ASN A 132 -2.22 -6.30 -32.53
N GLY A 133 -2.98 -7.37 -32.26
CA GLY A 133 -2.46 -8.74 -32.18
C GLY A 133 -1.72 -9.08 -30.89
N TYR A 134 -1.76 -8.18 -29.91
CA TYR A 134 -1.23 -8.39 -28.55
C TYR A 134 -2.37 -8.24 -27.55
N PRO A 135 -2.53 -9.17 -26.60
CA PRO A 135 -3.55 -9.06 -25.58
C PRO A 135 -3.20 -7.97 -24.56
N VAL A 136 -4.23 -7.38 -23.98
CA VAL A 136 -4.16 -6.36 -22.93
C VAL A 136 -4.96 -6.81 -21.71
N ILE A 137 -4.65 -6.23 -20.55
CA ILE A 137 -5.39 -6.48 -19.32
C ILE A 137 -6.40 -5.35 -19.08
N ASP A 138 -7.67 -5.69 -19.10
CA ASP A 138 -8.73 -4.80 -18.63
C ASP A 138 -8.85 -4.89 -17.12
N VAL A 139 -8.95 -3.73 -16.47
CA VAL A 139 -9.17 -3.62 -15.02
C VAL A 139 -10.56 -3.05 -14.81
N ILE A 140 -11.48 -3.90 -14.34
CA ILE A 140 -12.87 -3.55 -14.09
C ILE A 140 -13.05 -3.42 -12.57
N VAL A 141 -13.49 -2.24 -12.12
CA VAL A 141 -13.60 -1.85 -10.69
C VAL A 141 -15.05 -1.77 -10.26
#